data_AF-A0A7V9G5W0-F1
#
_entry.id   AF-A0A7V9G5W0-F1
#
_cell.length_a   1.000
_cell.length_b   1.000
_cell.length_c   1.000
_cell.angle_alpha   90.00
_cell.angle_beta   90.00
_cell.angle_gamma   90.00
#
_symmetry.space_group_name_H-M   'P 1'
#
loop_
_entity.id
_entity.type
_entity.pdbx_description
1 polymer ?
#
loop_
_entity_poly.entity_id
_entity_poly.type
_entity_poly.pdbx_seq_one_letter_code
_entity_poly.pdbx_strand_id
1 'polypeptide(L)' 'MAVTRCVCHRMTFAEIQAMVKAKGWTTVAQIGLATNCGMGCGGCRPYLQAMLDTGATCFAVRDDDAPPRPTAPEPWD' A
#
# COMPACT_ATOMS: atom_id res chain seq x y z
N MET A 1 -9.59 -0.82 12.42
CA MET A 1 -9.23 0.14 11.36
C MET A 1 -8.09 -0.40 10.54
N ALA A 2 -8.38 -0.76 9.29
CA ALA A 2 -7.37 -1.18 8.32
C ALA A 2 -7.03 -0.02 7.36
N VAL A 3 -5.79 0.00 6.88
CA VAL A 3 -5.33 0.84 5.79
C VAL A 3 -5.27 -0.03 4.54
N THR A 4 -6.21 0.21 3.63
CA THR A 4 -6.39 -0.57 2.39
C THR A 4 -6.10 0.26 1.14
N ARG A 5 -5.91 1.58 1.26
CA ARG A 5 -5.81 2.50 0.13
C ARG A 5 -4.97 3.74 0.42
N CYS A 6 -4.40 4.32 -0.63
CA CYS A 6 -3.89 5.68 -0.61
C CYS A 6 -5.07 6.66 -0.63
N VAL A 7 -5.22 7.47 0.42
CA VAL A 7 -6.32 8.44 0.51
C VAL A 7 -6.16 9.64 -0.44
N CYS A 8 -4.92 10.04 -0.77
CA CYS A 8 -4.65 11.17 -1.67
C CYS A 8 -5.06 10.87 -3.11
N HIS A 9 -4.73 9.68 -3.59
CA HIS A 9 -4.99 9.25 -4.97
C HIS A 9 -6.15 8.27 -5.10
N ARG A 10 -6.82 7.94 -3.97
CA ARG A 10 -7.96 7.02 -3.87
C ARG A 10 -7.74 5.66 -4.55
N MET A 11 -6.50 5.17 -4.56
CA MET A 11 -6.14 3.86 -5.10
C MET A 11 -5.96 2.84 -3.99
N THR A 12 -6.53 1.65 -4.17
CA THR A 12 -6.40 0.55 -3.22
C THR A 12 -5.07 -0.18 -3.39
N PHE A 13 -4.55 -0.74 -2.30
CA PHE A 13 -3.35 -1.59 -2.36
C PHE A 13 -3.61 -2.86 -3.17
N ALA A 14 -4.85 -3.35 -3.24
CA ALA A 14 -5.22 -4.47 -4.10
C ALA A 14 -5.04 -4.16 -5.60
N GLU A 15 -5.51 -3.00 -6.06
CA GLU A 15 -5.30 -2.55 -7.45
C GLU A 15 -3.81 -2.36 -7.75
N ILE A 16 -3.07 -1.73 -6.82
CA ILE A 16 -1.64 -1.54 -6.97
C ILE A 16 -0.92 -2.88 -7.02
N GLN A 17 -1.26 -3.83 -6.15
CA GLN A 17 -0.66 -5.16 -6.14
C GLN A 17 -0.93 -5.91 -7.46
N ALA A 18 -2.13 -5.80 -8.03
CA ALA A 18 -2.44 -6.39 -9.32
C ALA A 18 -1.54 -5.80 -10.42
N MET A 19 -1.34 -4.48 -10.44
CA MET A 19 -0.43 -3.81 -11.38
C MET A 19 1.03 -4.20 -11.17
N VAL A 20 1.47 -4.29 -9.90
CA VAL A 20 2.80 -4.75 -9.51
C VAL A 20 3.07 -6.14 -10.08
N LYS A 21 2.14 -7.08 -9.89
CA LYS A 21 2.26 -8.45 -10.42
C LYS A 21 2.23 -8.49 -11.94
N ALA A 22 1.37 -7.71 -12.58
CA ALA A 22 1.26 -7.66 -14.03
C ALA A 22 2.50 -7.05 -14.72
N LYS A 23 3.12 -6.05 -14.09
CA LYS A 23 4.27 -5.30 -14.66
C LYS A 23 5.62 -5.67 -14.08
N GLY A 24 5.66 -6.53 -13.05
CA GLY A 24 6.89 -6.96 -12.39
C GLY A 24 7.58 -5.85 -11.60
N TRP A 25 6.83 -4.94 -10.98
CA TRP A 25 7.42 -3.90 -10.15
C TRP A 25 7.96 -4.49 -8.85
N THR A 26 9.13 -4.01 -8.42
CA THR A 26 9.79 -4.50 -7.19
C THR A 26 10.09 -3.39 -6.21
N THR A 27 9.74 -2.14 -6.55
CA THR A 27 10.08 -0.97 -5.73
C THR A 27 8.90 0.00 -5.61
N VAL A 28 8.83 0.69 -4.46
CA VAL A 28 7.83 1.75 -4.23
C VAL A 28 7.99 2.92 -5.21
N ALA A 29 9.22 3.19 -5.66
CA ALA A 29 9.48 4.21 -6.67
C ALA A 29 8.80 3.90 -8.01
N GLN A 30 8.87 2.65 -8.49
CA GLN A 30 8.17 2.23 -9.72
C GLN A 30 6.66 2.37 -9.58
N ILE A 31 6.10 1.97 -8.42
CA ILE A 31 4.69 2.16 -8.11
C ILE A 31 4.32 3.65 -8.16
N GLY A 32 5.12 4.50 -7.51
CA GLY A 32 4.90 5.94 -7.48
C GLY A 32 4.92 6.55 -8.87
N LEU A 33 5.92 6.26 -9.68
CA LEU A 33 6.02 6.77 -11.05
C LEU A 33 4.82 6.38 -11.93
N ALA A 34 4.19 5.23 -11.68
CA ALA A 34 3.07 4.77 -12.48
C ALA A 34 1.68 5.16 -11.91
N THR A 35 1.56 5.35 -10.60
CA THR A 35 0.26 5.51 -9.91
C THR A 35 0.12 6.81 -9.10
N ASN A 36 1.20 7.59 -8.98
CA ASN A 36 1.38 8.69 -8.05
C ASN A 36 1.29 8.33 -6.55
N CYS A 37 0.96 7.08 -6.21
CA CYS A 37 0.90 6.62 -4.84
C CYS A 37 2.29 6.64 -4.19
N GLY A 38 2.38 7.27 -3.02
CA GLY A 38 3.65 7.49 -2.34
C GLY A 38 4.41 8.75 -2.78
N MET A 39 3.92 9.53 -3.75
CA MET A 39 4.55 10.81 -4.12
C MET A 39 3.77 12.05 -3.65
N GLY A 40 2.49 11.91 -3.28
CA GLY A 40 1.69 12.96 -2.65
C GLY A 40 2.07 13.21 -1.19
N CYS A 41 1.19 12.86 -0.24
CA CYS A 41 1.45 13.05 1.20
C CYS A 41 2.56 12.15 1.78
N GLY A 42 2.98 11.11 1.05
CA GLY A 42 3.97 10.14 1.51
C GLY A 42 3.49 9.12 2.56
N GLY A 43 2.31 9.32 3.18
CA GLY A 43 1.82 8.45 4.28
C GLY A 43 1.57 6.99 3.88
N CYS A 44 1.30 6.70 2.60
CA CYS A 44 1.12 5.34 2.09
C CYS A 44 2.44 4.62 1.76
N ARG A 45 3.59 5.31 1.71
CA ARG A 45 4.90 4.70 1.39
C ARG A 45 5.25 3.46 2.23
N PRO A 46 5.16 3.49 3.58
CA PRO A 46 5.50 2.31 4.38
C PRO A 46 4.58 1.13 4.11
N TYR A 47 3.31 1.40 3.77
CA TYR A 47 2.34 0.36 3.42
C TYR A 47 2.61 -0.25 2.04
N LEU A 48 3.03 0.58 1.07
CA LEU A 48 3.46 0.10 -0.25
C LEU A 48 4.70 -0.78 -0.15
N GLN A 49 5.65 -0.42 0.71
CA GLN A 49 6.83 -1.26 0.97
C GLN A 49 6.41 -2.58 1.62
N ALA A 50 5.59 -2.54 2.68
CA ALA A 50 5.09 -3.74 3.33
C ALA A 50 4.28 -4.64 2.36
N MET A 51 3.52 -4.05 1.42
CA MET A 51 2.82 -4.77 0.37
C MET A 51 3.77 -5.49 -0.58
N LEU A 52 4.91 -4.88 -0.93
CA LEU A 52 5.95 -5.53 -1.75
C LEU A 52 6.64 -6.66 -0.99
N ASP A 53 6.91 -6.47 0.30
CA ASP A 53 7.64 -7.44 1.12
C ASP A 53 6.78 -8.66 1.50
N THR A 54 5.50 -8.43 1.82
CA THR A 54 4.60 -9.47 2.37
C THR A 54 3.55 -9.96 1.38
N GLY A 55 3.24 -9.18 0.34
CA GLY A 55 2.10 -9.42 -0.53
C GLY A 55 0.74 -9.15 0.13
N ALA A 56 0.68 -8.57 1.33
CA ALA A 56 -0.57 -8.16 1.94
C ALA A 56 -1.07 -6.84 1.35
N THR A 57 -2.39 -6.66 1.29
CA THR A 57 -3.04 -5.43 0.77
C THR A 57 -3.88 -4.71 1.83
N CYS A 58 -3.90 -5.26 3.04
CA CYS A 58 -4.63 -4.73 4.19
C CYS A 58 -3.67 -4.70 5.36
N PHE A 59 -3.50 -3.53 5.97
CA PHE A 59 -2.55 -3.33 7.07
C PHE A 59 -3.22 -2.64 8.24
N ALA A 60 -2.79 -2.93 9.45
CA ALA A 60 -3.20 -2.16 10.62
C ALA A 60 -2.69 -0.72 10.49
N VAL A 61 -3.45 0.24 11.05
CA VAL A 61 -2.96 1.61 11.21
C VAL A 61 -1.64 1.56 11.99
N ARG A 62 -0.67 2.30 11.47
CA ARG A 62 0.66 2.40 12.06
C ARG A 62 0.67 3.51 13.11
N ASP A 63 0.87 3.13 14.38
CA ASP A 63 0.93 4.04 15.53
C ASP A 63 2.35 4.43 15.96
N ASP A 64 3.37 3.76 15.40
CA ASP A 64 4.79 3.93 15.73
C ASP A 64 5.69 3.82 14.48
N ASP A 65 7.02 3.84 14.63
CA ASP A 65 7.95 3.74 13.48
C ASP A 65 8.14 2.31 12.93
N ALA A 66 7.49 1.28 13.51
CA ALA A 66 7.58 -0.09 13.02
C ALA A 66 6.92 -0.28 11.65
N PRO A 67 7.33 -1.30 10.87
CA PRO A 67 6.66 -1.66 9.62
C PRO A 67 5.16 -1.95 9.82
N PRO A 68 4.28 -1.50 8.91
CA PRO A 68 2.87 -1.83 8.97
C PRO A 68 2.64 -3.34 9.01
N ARG A 69 1.83 -3.79 9.97
CA ARG A 69 1.50 -5.22 10.12
C ARG A 69 0.31 -5.59 9.23
N PRO A 70 0.39 -6.66 8.44
CA PRO A 70 -0.77 -7.21 7.74
C PRO A 70 -1.93 -7.48 8.71
N THR A 71 -3.15 -7.15 8.31
CA THR A 71 -4.36 -7.42 9.08
C THR A 71 -5.47 -7.88 8.15
N ALA A 72 -6.49 -8.55 8.69
CA ALA A 72 -7.68 -8.87 7.93
C ALA A 72 -8.44 -7.58 7.53
N PRO A 73 -9.02 -7.52 6.32
CA PRO A 73 -9.95 -6.44 5.97
C PRO A 73 -11.14 -6.48 6.93
N GLU A 74 -11.61 -5.31 7.34
CA GLU A 74 -12.78 -5.24 8.19
C GLU A 74 -14.06 -5.39 7.33
N PRO A 75 -15.20 -5.84 7.91
CA PRO A 75 -16.42 -6.16 7.15
C PRO A 75 -17.08 -4.97 6.44
N TRP A 76 -16.63 -3.75 6.74
CA TRP A 76 -17.19 -2.47 6.27
C TRP A 76 -16.28 -1.72 5.27
N ASP A 77 -15.17 -2.33 4.84
CA ASP A 77 -14.23 -1.77 3.84
C ASP A 77 -14.67 -2.04 2.38
#